data_AF-A0A2U0H7K1-F1
#
_entry.id   AF-A0A2U0H7K1-F1
#
_cell.length_a   1.000
_cell.length_b   1.000
_cell.length_c   1.000
_cell.angle_alpha   90.00
_cell.angle_beta   90.00
_cell.angle_gamma   90.00
#
_symmetry.space_group_name_H-M   'P 1'
#
loop_
_entity.id
_entity.type
_entity.pdbx_description
1 polymer ?
#
loop_
_entity_poly.entity_id
_entity_poly.type
_entity_poly.pdbx_seq_one_letter_code
_entity_poly.pdbx_strand_id
1 'polypeptide(L)'
;MGRSRRVTLRCVTEDLASDWTTPVDLSNAKRLRELAQQAVGGDIPDSAVRKGLRLLPPLSQLRHPLILAFDDQFAGEDDAGTLRETISAVSDRQWFKQTYSARWRGAAAVLHEDGEETAWLGAAGYHREGSIEDFYEEFARRCHSGSDAFLPTDEDVTLRRVEVKVARHDAWKLQLHLTALVLLDAAVNNPEHACNTIVLSPDSTELLTLSMLVVQTDVDGAIAHELVVEVVPAGWEHPNLYDRASIVVKTAIEPQFEAWTSAPLNHNAESHWTVLTEEAMSAARAIADSGTLSADVRPGEVRLGTIAHYSHHDHIAYASVHGEAIRAMCGHWFVPTADHESKPVCATCQEEYANIPA
;
A
#
# COMPACT_ATOMS: atom_id res chain seq x y z
N MET A 1 8.17 17.95 -14.35
CA MET A 1 7.23 17.00 -13.72
C MET A 1 5.82 17.47 -14.03
N GLY A 2 4.95 16.58 -14.52
CA GLY A 2 3.54 16.92 -14.80
C GLY A 2 2.80 17.38 -13.56
N ARG A 3 1.70 18.12 -13.73
CA ARG A 3 0.90 18.64 -12.62
C ARG A 3 0.21 17.52 -11.84
N SER A 4 -0.04 17.75 -10.55
CA SER A 4 -0.95 16.91 -9.77
C SER A 4 -2.36 17.02 -10.35
N ARG A 5 -3.10 15.91 -10.40
CA ARG A 5 -4.42 15.81 -11.04
C ARG A 5 -5.40 15.19 -10.08
N ARG A 6 -6.52 15.84 -9.87
CA ARG A 6 -7.53 15.42 -8.91
C ARG A 6 -8.94 15.71 -9.45
N VAL A 7 -9.91 14.96 -8.93
CA VAL A 7 -11.33 15.15 -9.23
C VAL A 7 -12.01 15.37 -7.88
N THR A 8 -12.86 16.39 -7.78
CA THR A 8 -13.58 16.63 -6.52
C THR A 8 -14.56 15.50 -6.23
N LEU A 9 -14.70 15.11 -4.97
CA LEU A 9 -15.67 14.11 -4.54
C LEU A 9 -17.09 14.50 -4.97
N ARG A 10 -17.39 15.80 -4.95
CA ARG A 10 -18.64 16.37 -5.45
C ARG A 10 -18.85 16.08 -6.94
N CYS A 11 -17.87 16.37 -7.80
CA CYS A 11 -17.94 16.07 -9.24
C CYS A 11 -18.16 14.57 -9.48
N VAL A 12 -17.38 13.71 -8.82
CA VAL A 12 -17.50 12.25 -8.95
C VAL A 12 -18.90 11.75 -8.57
N THR A 13 -19.48 12.27 -7.49
CA THR A 13 -20.68 11.69 -6.88
C THR A 13 -22.00 12.32 -7.32
N GLU A 14 -21.98 13.60 -7.71
CA GLU A 14 -23.18 14.36 -8.10
C GLU A 14 -23.32 14.54 -9.62
N ASP A 15 -22.21 14.80 -10.32
CA ASP A 15 -22.27 15.13 -11.76
C ASP A 15 -22.12 13.89 -12.63
N LEU A 16 -21.20 12.99 -12.26
CA LEU A 16 -20.88 11.79 -13.01
C LEU A 16 -21.80 10.63 -12.60
N ALA A 17 -23.08 10.74 -12.93
CA ALA A 17 -24.09 9.75 -12.49
C ALA A 17 -24.19 8.49 -13.37
N SER A 18 -23.60 8.45 -14.57
CA SER A 18 -23.74 7.31 -15.50
C SER A 18 -22.52 7.11 -16.41
N ASP A 19 -22.57 6.12 -17.30
CA ASP A 19 -21.47 5.69 -18.20
C ASP A 19 -20.16 5.28 -17.50
N TRP A 20 -20.27 4.80 -16.25
CA TRP A 20 -19.15 4.18 -15.53
C TRP A 20 -18.83 2.82 -16.11
N THR A 21 -17.57 2.61 -16.53
CA THR A 21 -17.09 1.31 -16.99
C THR A 21 -17.13 0.27 -15.86
N THR A 22 -16.93 0.73 -14.62
CA THR A 22 -17.07 -0.09 -13.42
C THR A 22 -18.11 0.55 -12.50
N PRO A 23 -19.37 0.08 -12.48
CA PRO A 23 -20.42 0.66 -11.63
C PRO A 23 -20.10 0.63 -10.13
N VAL A 24 -19.26 -0.31 -9.70
CA VAL A 24 -18.77 -0.42 -8.31
C VAL A 24 -17.92 0.79 -7.91
N ASP A 25 -17.20 1.42 -8.85
CA ASP A 25 -16.36 2.60 -8.57
C ASP A 25 -17.22 3.78 -8.10
N LEU A 26 -18.38 4.01 -8.73
CA LEU A 26 -19.31 5.07 -8.31
C LEU A 26 -19.86 4.80 -6.90
N SER A 27 -20.24 3.55 -6.60
CA SER A 27 -20.73 3.16 -5.27
C SER A 27 -19.65 3.37 -4.21
N ASN A 28 -18.42 2.96 -4.49
CA ASN A 28 -17.29 3.13 -3.59
C ASN A 28 -16.91 4.61 -3.42
N ALA A 29 -17.00 5.42 -4.47
CA ALA A 29 -16.73 6.86 -4.39
C ALA A 29 -17.79 7.60 -3.55
N LYS A 30 -19.07 7.24 -3.68
CA LYS A 30 -20.14 7.75 -2.81
C LYS A 30 -19.87 7.40 -1.35
N ARG A 31 -19.51 6.14 -1.09
CA ARG A 31 -19.13 5.69 0.26
C ARG A 31 -17.90 6.43 0.79
N LEU A 32 -16.90 6.66 -0.07
CA LEU A 32 -15.71 7.41 0.30
C LEU A 32 -16.04 8.85 0.68
N ARG A 33 -16.96 9.50 -0.05
CA ARG A 33 -17.44 10.84 0.28
C ARG A 33 -18.14 10.89 1.64
N GLU A 34 -19.02 9.94 1.94
CA GLU A 34 -19.65 9.82 3.25
C GLU A 34 -18.62 9.68 4.38
N LEU A 35 -17.58 8.86 4.16
CA LEU A 35 -16.48 8.69 5.12
C LEU A 35 -15.68 10.00 5.28
N ALA A 36 -15.41 10.71 4.20
CA ALA A 36 -14.72 12.00 4.25
C ALA A 36 -15.55 13.04 5.03
N GLN A 37 -16.86 13.10 4.81
CA GLN A 37 -17.78 13.98 5.56
C GLN A 37 -17.77 13.69 7.06
N GLN A 38 -17.88 12.41 7.44
CA GLN A 38 -17.80 12.00 8.85
C GLN A 38 -16.43 12.32 9.46
N ALA A 39 -15.35 12.17 8.68
CA ALA A 39 -13.99 12.49 9.14
C ALA A 39 -13.78 14.01 9.32
N VAL A 40 -14.36 14.85 8.45
CA VAL A 40 -14.40 16.32 8.62
C VAL A 40 -15.10 16.68 9.94
N GLY A 41 -16.21 16.01 10.25
CA GLY A 41 -16.94 16.18 11.52
C GLY A 41 -16.21 15.64 12.75
N GLY A 42 -15.14 14.85 12.58
CA GLY A 42 -14.42 14.17 13.65
C GLY A 42 -15.10 12.89 14.16
N ASP A 43 -16.14 12.41 13.48
CA ASP A 43 -16.94 11.24 13.89
C ASP A 43 -16.18 9.91 13.68
N ILE A 44 -15.28 9.87 12.71
CA ILE A 44 -14.49 8.68 12.39
C ILE A 44 -12.99 9.00 12.23
N PRO A 45 -12.10 8.05 12.52
CA PRO A 45 -10.67 8.24 12.32
C PRO A 45 -10.26 8.14 10.84
N ASP A 46 -9.10 8.72 10.51
CA ASP A 46 -8.44 8.60 9.19
C ASP A 46 -8.30 7.15 8.71
N SER A 47 -8.18 6.19 9.64
CA SER A 47 -8.08 4.77 9.32
C SER A 47 -9.33 4.21 8.64
N ALA A 48 -10.51 4.80 8.87
CA ALA A 48 -11.76 4.45 8.20
C ALA A 48 -11.78 4.99 6.76
N VAL A 49 -11.37 6.24 6.54
CA VAL A 49 -11.21 6.84 5.20
C VAL A 49 -10.17 6.05 4.39
N ARG A 50 -9.04 5.67 5.00
CA ARG A 50 -8.03 4.81 4.39
C ARG A 50 -8.59 3.48 3.91
N LYS A 51 -9.51 2.85 4.66
CA LYS A 51 -10.14 1.59 4.23
C LYS A 51 -10.99 1.82 2.98
N GLY A 52 -11.71 2.94 2.89
CA GLY A 52 -12.47 3.31 1.69
C GLY A 52 -11.57 3.55 0.47
N LEU A 53 -10.46 4.27 0.65
CA LEU A 53 -9.48 4.52 -0.40
C LEU A 53 -8.94 3.24 -1.06
N ARG A 54 -8.76 2.15 -0.30
CA ARG A 54 -8.26 0.87 -0.83
C ARG A 54 -9.21 0.17 -1.81
N LEU A 55 -10.47 0.61 -1.87
CA LEU A 55 -11.48 0.03 -2.77
C LEU A 55 -11.54 0.73 -4.13
N LEU A 56 -10.71 1.75 -4.35
CA LEU A 56 -10.71 2.58 -5.54
C LEU A 56 -9.29 2.72 -6.09
N PRO A 57 -9.13 2.89 -7.43
CA PRO A 57 -7.92 3.50 -7.96
C PRO A 57 -7.83 4.98 -7.49
N PRO A 58 -6.70 5.67 -7.72
CA PRO A 58 -6.62 7.11 -7.53
C PRO A 58 -7.82 7.83 -8.18
N LEU A 59 -8.34 8.89 -7.57
CA LEU A 59 -9.55 9.55 -8.07
C LEU A 59 -9.42 10.08 -9.50
N SER A 60 -8.23 10.48 -9.91
CA SER A 60 -7.93 10.88 -11.30
C SER A 60 -7.89 9.72 -12.29
N GLN A 61 -7.85 8.48 -11.81
CA GLN A 61 -7.80 7.25 -12.61
C GLN A 61 -9.06 6.39 -12.48
N LEU A 62 -10.12 6.96 -11.89
CA LEU A 62 -11.43 6.33 -11.89
C LEU A 62 -11.89 6.05 -13.32
N ARG A 63 -12.50 4.89 -13.53
CA ARG A 63 -12.86 4.40 -14.88
C ARG A 63 -14.15 5.05 -15.40
N HIS A 64 -14.09 6.37 -15.55
CA HIS A 64 -15.10 7.20 -16.19
C HIS A 64 -14.48 7.95 -17.39
N PRO A 65 -15.13 7.97 -18.57
CA PRO A 65 -14.49 8.49 -19.78
C PRO A 65 -14.01 9.95 -19.68
N LEU A 66 -14.80 10.83 -19.05
CA LEU A 66 -14.40 12.22 -18.82
C LEU A 66 -13.24 12.35 -17.82
N ILE A 67 -13.15 11.48 -16.81
CA ILE A 67 -12.07 11.52 -15.82
C ILE A 67 -10.75 11.12 -16.49
N LEU A 68 -10.77 10.04 -17.27
CA LEU A 68 -9.57 9.58 -17.98
C LEU A 68 -9.10 10.59 -19.03
N ALA A 69 -10.03 11.25 -19.73
CA ALA A 69 -9.70 12.33 -20.67
C ALA A 69 -9.08 13.54 -19.97
N PHE A 70 -9.61 13.90 -18.79
CA PHE A 70 -9.03 14.92 -17.94
C PHE A 70 -7.62 14.53 -17.45
N ASP A 71 -7.43 13.30 -16.99
CA ASP A 71 -6.12 12.84 -16.52
C ASP A 71 -5.07 12.91 -17.63
N ASP A 72 -5.42 12.51 -18.85
CA ASP A 72 -4.58 12.57 -20.05
C ASP A 72 -4.23 14.03 -20.43
N GLN A 73 -5.23 14.91 -20.50
CA GLN A 73 -5.03 16.32 -20.90
C GLN A 73 -4.11 17.10 -19.95
N PHE A 74 -4.04 16.70 -18.68
CA PHE A 74 -3.20 17.34 -17.66
C PHE A 74 -1.97 16.51 -17.28
N ALA A 75 -1.69 15.40 -17.94
CA ALA A 75 -0.55 14.50 -17.62
C ALA A 75 0.83 15.11 -17.95
N GLY A 76 0.90 15.97 -18.97
CA GLY A 76 2.14 16.55 -19.48
C GLY A 76 2.55 17.87 -18.83
N GLU A 77 3.78 18.31 -19.12
CA GLU A 77 4.17 19.71 -18.93
C GLU A 77 3.45 20.56 -19.98
N ASP A 78 3.16 21.81 -19.63
CA ASP A 78 2.63 22.76 -20.61
C ASP A 78 3.75 23.15 -21.58
N ASP A 79 3.92 22.34 -22.61
CA ASP A 79 4.68 22.77 -23.78
C ASP A 79 4.04 24.05 -24.32
N ALA A 80 4.85 24.96 -24.85
CA ALA A 80 4.46 26.29 -25.33
C ALA A 80 3.35 26.29 -26.43
N GLY A 81 2.83 25.12 -26.83
CA GLY A 81 1.72 24.94 -27.76
C GLY A 81 0.45 24.32 -27.18
N THR A 82 0.39 23.94 -25.89
CA THR A 82 -0.80 23.33 -25.29
C THR A 82 -1.84 24.39 -24.94
N LEU A 83 -2.59 24.86 -25.95
CA LEU A 83 -3.70 25.77 -25.78
C LEU A 83 -4.91 25.02 -25.23
N ARG A 84 -5.17 25.15 -23.93
CA ARG A 84 -6.42 24.67 -23.32
C ARG A 84 -7.47 25.76 -23.45
N GLU A 85 -8.62 25.41 -24.02
CA GLU A 85 -9.75 26.33 -24.08
C GLU A 85 -10.24 26.68 -22.68
N THR A 86 -10.48 27.97 -22.44
CA THR A 86 -11.03 28.47 -21.19
C THR A 86 -12.54 28.66 -21.26
N ILE A 87 -13.19 28.67 -20.09
CA ILE A 87 -14.59 29.03 -19.94
C ILE A 87 -14.65 30.54 -19.65
N SER A 88 -14.58 31.35 -20.70
CA SER A 88 -14.46 32.81 -20.61
C SER A 88 -15.64 33.51 -19.91
N ALA A 89 -16.80 32.85 -19.81
CA ALA A 89 -17.98 33.37 -19.15
C ALA A 89 -17.88 33.35 -17.60
N VAL A 90 -16.87 32.68 -17.04
CA VAL A 90 -16.59 32.64 -15.60
C VAL A 90 -15.34 33.48 -15.33
N SER A 91 -15.50 34.59 -14.61
CA SER A 91 -14.46 35.63 -14.50
C SER A 91 -13.72 35.66 -13.15
N ASP A 92 -14.20 34.94 -12.14
CA ASP A 92 -13.59 34.94 -10.80
C ASP A 92 -12.26 34.16 -10.77
N ARG A 93 -12.11 33.17 -11.65
CA ARG A 93 -10.86 32.42 -11.86
C ARG A 93 -10.82 31.74 -13.23
N GLN A 94 -9.64 31.29 -13.63
CA GLN A 94 -9.47 30.56 -14.87
C GLN A 94 -10.01 29.13 -14.75
N TRP A 95 -11.04 28.84 -15.54
CA TRP A 95 -11.57 27.49 -15.75
C TRP A 95 -11.24 27.01 -17.16
N PHE A 96 -10.88 25.74 -17.29
CA PHE A 96 -10.55 25.06 -18.52
C PHE A 96 -11.66 24.11 -18.93
N LYS A 97 -12.01 24.13 -20.20
CA LYS A 97 -12.97 23.21 -20.81
C LYS A 97 -12.40 21.82 -20.88
N GLN A 98 -13.18 20.84 -20.47
CA GLN A 98 -12.90 19.42 -20.61
C GLN A 98 -13.94 18.81 -21.52
N THR A 99 -13.50 18.15 -22.59
CA THR A 99 -14.41 17.59 -23.59
C THR A 99 -13.99 16.16 -23.86
N TYR A 100 -14.94 15.24 -23.69
CA TYR A 100 -14.76 13.87 -24.13
C TYR A 100 -15.96 13.45 -24.95
N SER A 101 -15.72 12.96 -26.18
CA SER A 101 -16.76 12.69 -27.18
C SER A 101 -17.68 13.89 -27.46
N ALA A 102 -18.72 13.69 -28.28
CA ALA A 102 -19.76 14.69 -28.48
C ALA A 102 -20.57 14.98 -27.20
N ARG A 103 -20.54 14.07 -26.20
CA ARG A 103 -21.49 14.02 -25.08
C ARG A 103 -20.98 14.60 -23.76
N TRP A 104 -19.75 14.36 -23.35
CA TRP A 104 -19.29 14.78 -22.01
C TRP A 104 -18.59 16.14 -22.04
N ARG A 105 -18.92 16.97 -21.04
CA ARG A 105 -18.30 18.27 -20.79
C ARG A 105 -17.89 18.36 -19.33
N GLY A 106 -16.83 19.10 -19.05
CA GLY A 106 -16.37 19.38 -17.70
C GLY A 106 -15.65 20.71 -17.57
N ALA A 107 -15.54 21.17 -16.35
CA ALA A 107 -14.83 22.38 -15.98
C ALA A 107 -13.70 22.02 -15.01
N ALA A 108 -12.47 22.31 -15.40
CA ALA A 108 -11.29 22.10 -14.57
C ALA A 108 -10.66 23.43 -14.15
N ALA A 109 -10.15 23.52 -12.93
CA ALA A 109 -9.39 24.68 -12.44
C ALA A 109 -7.99 24.22 -12.03
N VAL A 110 -6.98 25.05 -12.23
CA VAL A 110 -5.63 24.80 -11.71
C VAL A 110 -5.46 25.67 -10.46
N LEU A 111 -5.18 25.04 -9.33
CA LEU A 111 -4.98 25.69 -8.05
C LEU A 111 -3.53 25.51 -7.61
N HIS A 112 -2.99 26.50 -6.89
CA HIS A 112 -1.68 26.40 -6.27
C HIS A 112 -1.86 26.01 -4.81
N GLU A 113 -1.49 24.77 -4.47
CA GLU A 113 -1.66 24.20 -3.14
C GLU A 113 -0.30 23.67 -2.65
N ASP A 114 0.13 24.10 -1.47
CA ASP A 114 1.39 23.65 -0.83
C ASP A 114 2.65 23.84 -1.69
N GLY A 115 2.67 24.87 -2.55
CA GLY A 115 3.80 25.14 -3.45
C GLY A 115 3.74 24.39 -4.79
N GLU A 116 2.70 23.58 -5.03
CA GLU A 116 2.52 22.79 -6.25
C GLU A 116 1.23 23.18 -7.00
N GLU A 117 1.26 23.07 -8.33
CA GLU A 117 0.06 23.23 -9.16
C GLU A 117 -0.73 21.92 -9.22
N THR A 118 -1.99 21.97 -8.78
CA THR A 118 -2.94 20.86 -8.86
C THR A 118 -4.11 21.23 -9.78
N ALA A 119 -4.30 20.43 -10.82
CA ALA A 119 -5.49 20.50 -11.67
C ALA A 119 -6.64 19.74 -11.01
N TRP A 120 -7.80 20.38 -10.92
CA TRP A 120 -9.02 19.85 -10.34
C TRP A 120 -10.15 19.82 -11.36
N LEU A 121 -10.69 18.65 -11.66
CA LEU A 121 -11.98 18.53 -12.33
C LEU A 121 -13.09 18.78 -11.30
N GLY A 122 -13.67 19.98 -11.34
CA GLY A 122 -14.61 20.48 -10.33
C GLY A 122 -16.09 20.33 -10.68
N ALA A 123 -16.39 20.30 -11.99
CA ALA A 123 -17.74 20.08 -12.49
C ALA A 123 -17.75 19.25 -13.76
N ALA A 124 -18.82 18.49 -13.96
CA ALA A 124 -19.07 17.71 -15.15
C ALA A 124 -20.54 17.72 -15.54
N GLY A 125 -20.82 17.37 -16.79
CA GLY A 125 -22.18 17.28 -17.29
C GLY A 125 -22.24 16.84 -18.74
N TYR A 126 -23.45 16.91 -19.28
CA TYR A 126 -23.75 16.49 -20.65
C TYR A 126 -23.88 17.67 -21.60
N HIS A 127 -23.39 17.47 -22.81
CA HIS A 127 -23.91 18.08 -24.01
C HIS A 127 -24.94 17.12 -24.62
N ARG A 128 -26.19 17.55 -24.75
CA ARG A 128 -27.27 16.77 -25.36
C ARG A 128 -27.54 17.30 -26.76
N GLU A 129 -27.46 16.43 -27.76
CA GLU A 129 -27.79 16.79 -29.15
C GLU A 129 -29.24 17.28 -29.24
N GLY A 130 -29.45 18.49 -29.78
CA GLY A 130 -30.76 19.15 -29.85
C GLY A 130 -31.25 19.82 -28.56
N SER A 131 -30.46 19.82 -27.47
CA SER A 131 -30.76 20.58 -26.25
C SER A 131 -30.21 21.99 -26.32
N ILE A 132 -30.98 22.97 -25.86
CA ILE A 132 -30.57 24.38 -25.70
C ILE A 132 -29.60 24.55 -24.52
N GLU A 133 -29.55 23.59 -23.60
CA GLU A 133 -28.68 23.66 -22.41
C GLU A 133 -27.23 23.28 -22.78
N ASP A 134 -26.40 24.28 -23.08
CA ASP A 134 -24.95 24.13 -23.09
C ASP A 134 -24.45 24.06 -21.63
N PHE A 135 -23.77 22.96 -21.28
CA PHE A 135 -23.13 22.78 -19.98
C PHE A 135 -22.31 24.02 -19.58
N TYR A 136 -21.58 24.64 -20.51
CA TYR A 136 -20.73 25.78 -20.18
C TYR A 136 -21.52 27.05 -19.87
N GLU A 137 -22.67 27.26 -20.52
CA GLU A 137 -23.59 28.35 -20.20
C GLU A 137 -24.24 28.13 -18.83
N GLU A 138 -24.69 26.91 -18.55
CA GLU A 138 -25.26 26.55 -17.25
C GLU A 138 -24.22 26.66 -16.12
N PHE A 139 -23.00 26.18 -16.35
CA PHE A 139 -21.89 26.32 -15.42
C PHE A 139 -21.60 27.81 -15.15
N ALA A 140 -21.52 28.64 -16.19
CA ALA A 140 -21.33 30.08 -16.03
C ALA A 140 -22.46 30.73 -15.23
N ARG A 141 -23.71 30.33 -15.47
CA ARG A 141 -24.88 30.79 -14.69
C ARG A 141 -24.78 30.40 -13.22
N ARG A 142 -24.36 29.17 -12.91
CA ARG A 142 -24.15 28.71 -11.52
C ARG A 142 -22.98 29.40 -10.84
N CYS A 143 -21.97 29.84 -11.59
CA CYS A 143 -20.82 30.60 -11.10
C CYS A 143 -21.07 32.12 -11.01
N HIS A 144 -22.29 32.61 -11.28
CA HIS A 144 -22.57 34.05 -11.30
C HIS A 144 -22.22 34.76 -9.97
N SER A 145 -22.37 34.07 -8.84
CA SER A 145 -21.98 34.56 -7.50
C SER A 145 -20.59 34.10 -7.04
N GLY A 146 -19.77 33.56 -7.95
CA GLY A 146 -18.50 32.91 -7.65
C GLY A 146 -18.53 31.40 -7.93
N SER A 147 -17.38 30.81 -8.22
CA SER A 147 -17.22 29.40 -8.61
C SER A 147 -16.80 28.47 -7.46
N ASP A 148 -16.73 28.97 -6.23
CA ASP A 148 -16.21 28.24 -5.07
C ASP A 148 -16.95 26.93 -4.77
N ALA A 149 -18.24 26.84 -5.12
CA ALA A 149 -19.04 25.62 -4.95
C ALA A 149 -18.55 24.42 -5.78
N PHE A 150 -17.66 24.64 -6.76
CA PHE A 150 -17.09 23.60 -7.62
C PHE A 150 -15.63 23.29 -7.32
N LEU A 151 -15.04 23.98 -6.34
CA LEU A 151 -13.67 23.77 -5.91
C LEU A 151 -13.58 22.66 -4.87
N PRO A 152 -12.36 22.20 -4.54
CA PRO A 152 -12.14 21.27 -3.45
C PRO A 152 -12.74 21.79 -2.15
N THR A 153 -13.40 20.90 -1.43
CA THR A 153 -14.02 21.17 -0.13
C THR A 153 -13.18 20.56 1.01
N ASP A 154 -13.61 20.75 2.26
CA ASP A 154 -12.97 20.10 3.41
C ASP A 154 -12.96 18.57 3.30
N GLU A 155 -13.92 17.98 2.57
CA GLU A 155 -13.97 16.54 2.26
C GLU A 155 -12.76 16.14 1.39
N ASP A 156 -12.46 16.92 0.36
CA ASP A 156 -11.35 16.70 -0.57
C ASP A 156 -9.99 16.94 0.11
N VAL A 157 -9.90 17.97 0.96
CA VAL A 157 -8.72 18.27 1.77
C VAL A 157 -8.45 17.14 2.77
N THR A 158 -9.49 16.66 3.45
CA THR A 158 -9.39 15.51 4.37
C THR A 158 -8.91 14.27 3.64
N LEU A 159 -9.47 13.99 2.46
CA LEU A 159 -9.04 12.86 1.64
C LEU A 159 -7.57 12.98 1.24
N ARG A 160 -7.15 14.15 0.73
CA ARG A 160 -5.76 14.43 0.34
C ARG A 160 -4.80 14.22 1.52
N ARG A 161 -5.16 14.72 2.71
CA ARG A 161 -4.38 14.48 3.94
C ARG A 161 -4.20 12.99 4.24
N VAL A 162 -5.26 12.19 4.10
CA VAL A 162 -5.20 10.74 4.34
C VAL A 162 -4.34 10.04 3.28
N GLU A 163 -4.49 10.40 2.01
CA GLU A 163 -3.66 9.87 0.91
C GLU A 163 -2.17 10.15 1.14
N VAL A 164 -1.81 11.38 1.54
CA VAL A 164 -0.43 11.75 1.90
C VAL A 164 0.10 10.88 3.04
N LYS A 165 -0.70 10.67 4.09
CA LYS A 165 -0.32 9.77 5.21
C LYS A 165 -0.12 8.33 4.74
N VAL A 166 -0.96 7.83 3.83
CA VAL A 166 -0.84 6.48 3.25
C VAL A 166 0.43 6.36 2.42
N ALA A 167 0.66 7.29 1.49
CA ALA A 167 1.83 7.31 0.63
C ALA A 167 3.13 7.35 1.45
N ARG A 168 3.17 8.20 2.48
CA ARG A 168 4.31 8.29 3.40
C ARG A 168 4.55 6.99 4.17
N HIS A 169 3.49 6.36 4.65
CA HIS A 169 3.59 5.06 5.33
C HIS A 169 4.04 3.94 4.37
N ASP A 170 3.59 3.96 3.11
CA ASP A 170 4.01 2.98 2.10
C ASP A 170 5.48 3.17 1.69
N ALA A 171 5.91 4.42 1.49
CA ALA A 171 7.31 4.78 1.27
C ALA A 171 8.21 4.34 2.42
N TRP A 172 7.77 4.58 3.67
CA TRP A 172 8.48 4.13 4.86
C TRP A 172 8.68 2.61 4.91
N LYS A 173 7.66 1.80 4.56
CA LYS A 173 7.82 0.35 4.51
C LYS A 173 8.81 -0.10 3.43
N LEU A 174 8.79 0.55 2.26
CA LEU A 174 9.75 0.26 1.19
C LEU A 174 11.18 0.58 1.63
N GLN A 175 11.38 1.73 2.26
CA GLN A 175 12.67 2.11 2.84
C GLN A 175 13.12 1.09 3.89
N LEU A 176 12.24 0.68 4.80
CA LEU A 176 12.59 -0.30 5.83
C LEU A 176 12.96 -1.67 5.24
N HIS A 177 12.24 -2.12 4.20
CA HIS A 177 12.57 -3.36 3.49
C HIS A 177 13.96 -3.27 2.83
N LEU A 178 14.27 -2.13 2.20
CA LEU A 178 15.60 -1.85 1.64
C LEU A 178 16.67 -1.88 2.73
N THR A 179 16.44 -1.16 3.84
CA THR A 179 17.35 -1.10 4.98
C THR A 179 17.64 -2.49 5.55
N ALA A 180 16.62 -3.35 5.68
CA ALA A 180 16.80 -4.71 6.18
C ALA A 180 17.72 -5.55 5.29
N LEU A 181 17.54 -5.48 3.96
CA LEU A 181 18.37 -6.22 3.01
C LEU A 181 19.81 -5.69 2.94
N VAL A 182 19.99 -4.37 2.97
CA VAL A 182 21.33 -3.76 3.03
C VAL A 182 22.05 -4.13 4.32
N LEU A 183 21.34 -4.13 5.45
CA LEU A 183 21.90 -4.53 6.74
C LEU A 183 22.25 -6.02 6.78
N LEU A 184 21.43 -6.86 6.14
CA LEU A 184 21.71 -8.29 6.00
C LEU A 184 23.00 -8.53 5.21
N ASP A 185 23.17 -7.88 4.05
CA ASP A 185 24.42 -8.01 3.28
C ASP A 185 25.64 -7.56 4.11
N ALA A 186 25.52 -6.45 4.85
CA ALA A 186 26.57 -6.01 5.75
C ALA A 186 26.91 -7.06 6.83
N ALA A 187 25.90 -7.70 7.42
CA ALA A 187 26.09 -8.74 8.44
C ALA A 187 26.68 -10.03 7.87
N VAL A 188 26.26 -10.45 6.67
CA VAL A 188 26.83 -11.60 5.95
C VAL A 188 28.31 -11.39 5.65
N ASN A 189 28.71 -10.17 5.28
CA ASN A 189 30.09 -9.84 4.99
C ASN A 189 30.93 -9.54 6.26
N ASN A 190 30.33 -9.51 7.45
CA ASN A 190 31.00 -9.25 8.74
C ASN A 190 30.51 -10.19 9.87
N PRO A 191 30.65 -11.52 9.74
CA PRO A 191 30.04 -12.49 10.66
C PRO A 191 30.54 -12.41 12.11
N GLU A 192 31.68 -11.76 12.36
CA GLU A 192 32.22 -11.58 13.71
C GLU A 192 31.56 -10.43 14.50
N HIS A 193 30.78 -9.56 13.85
CA HIS A 193 30.24 -8.36 14.46
C HIS A 193 28.76 -8.17 14.13
N ALA A 194 27.97 -7.78 15.14
CA ALA A 194 26.60 -7.35 14.90
C ALA A 194 26.60 -6.01 14.13
N CYS A 195 25.90 -5.98 13.00
CA CYS A 195 25.63 -4.76 12.26
C CYS A 195 24.34 -4.14 12.76
N ASN A 196 24.34 -2.84 13.08
CA ASN A 196 23.16 -2.16 13.58
C ASN A 196 22.86 -0.86 12.82
N THR A 197 21.60 -0.46 12.85
CA THR A 197 21.14 0.81 12.30
C THR A 197 19.91 1.31 13.05
N ILE A 198 19.70 2.63 12.99
CA ILE A 198 18.52 3.28 13.56
C ILE A 198 17.43 3.34 12.48
N VAL A 199 16.25 2.83 12.81
CA VAL A 199 15.06 2.93 11.98
C VAL A 199 14.21 4.08 12.50
N LEU A 200 13.90 5.02 11.60
CA LEU A 200 12.99 6.12 11.88
C LEU A 200 11.54 5.73 11.58
N SER A 201 10.59 6.40 12.24
CA SER A 201 9.17 6.34 11.95
C SER A 201 8.85 7.08 10.64
N PRO A 202 7.63 6.94 10.08
CA PRO A 202 7.17 7.75 8.95
C PRO A 202 7.19 9.26 9.20
N ASP A 203 7.24 9.69 10.47
CA ASP A 203 7.30 11.09 10.91
C ASP A 203 8.74 11.51 11.27
N SER A 204 9.75 10.71 10.87
CA SER A 204 11.18 10.97 11.09
C SER A 204 11.62 11.01 12.56
N THR A 205 10.85 10.41 13.46
CA THR A 205 11.25 10.19 14.86
C THR A 205 11.95 8.85 15.00
N GLU A 206 12.87 8.71 15.95
CA GLU A 206 13.51 7.42 16.21
C GLU A 206 12.47 6.38 16.66
N LEU A 207 12.38 5.26 15.94
CA LEU A 207 11.41 4.20 16.21
C LEU A 207 12.06 3.02 16.94
N LEU A 208 13.16 2.51 16.40
CA LEU A 208 13.85 1.33 16.92
C LEU A 208 15.30 1.26 16.43
N THR A 209 16.12 0.50 17.15
CA THR A 209 17.40 0.01 16.66
C THR A 209 17.22 -1.39 16.11
N LEU A 210 17.65 -1.59 14.87
CA LEU A 210 17.68 -2.88 14.20
C LEU A 210 19.11 -3.41 14.21
N SER A 211 19.31 -4.62 14.72
CA SER A 211 20.62 -5.29 14.76
C SER A 211 20.54 -6.65 14.07
N MET A 212 21.58 -6.99 13.32
CA MET A 212 21.72 -8.28 12.62
C MET A 212 23.11 -8.87 12.86
N LEU A 213 23.15 -10.16 13.17
CA LEU A 213 24.37 -10.94 13.31
C LEU A 213 24.21 -12.25 12.53
N VAL A 214 25.19 -12.58 11.69
CA VAL A 214 25.23 -13.86 10.97
C VAL A 214 26.27 -14.76 11.62
N VAL A 215 25.82 -15.90 12.14
CA VAL A 215 26.66 -16.93 12.74
C VAL A 215 26.85 -18.04 11.72
N GLN A 216 28.11 -18.38 11.43
CA GLN A 216 28.46 -19.49 10.55
C GLN A 216 28.72 -20.75 11.37
N THR A 217 28.04 -21.84 11.02
CA THR A 217 28.20 -23.14 11.67
C THR A 217 28.51 -24.20 10.62
N ASP A 218 29.57 -24.98 10.83
CA ASP A 218 29.87 -26.16 10.02
C ASP A 218 28.99 -27.33 10.50
N VAL A 219 28.16 -27.84 9.59
CA VAL A 219 27.31 -29.00 9.79
C VAL A 219 27.68 -30.03 8.73
N ASP A 220 28.40 -31.07 9.15
CA ASP A 220 28.84 -32.18 8.29
C ASP A 220 29.58 -31.75 7.00
N GLY A 221 30.38 -30.68 7.08
CA GLY A 221 31.16 -30.15 5.95
C GLY A 221 30.40 -29.13 5.09
N ALA A 222 29.17 -28.76 5.46
CA ALA A 222 28.41 -27.67 4.87
C ALA A 222 28.34 -26.49 5.85
N ILE A 223 28.56 -25.26 5.35
CA ILE A 223 28.46 -24.04 6.16
C ILE A 223 27.01 -23.57 6.15
N ALA A 224 26.34 -23.68 7.30
CA ALA A 224 25.06 -23.05 7.54
C ALA A 224 25.26 -21.61 8.04
N HIS A 225 24.44 -20.69 7.53
CA HIS A 225 24.41 -19.30 7.98
C HIS A 225 23.14 -19.08 8.81
N GLU A 226 23.29 -18.87 10.10
CA GLU A 226 22.18 -18.55 10.99
C GLU A 226 22.14 -17.03 11.20
N LEU A 227 20.99 -16.41 10.94
CA LEU A 227 20.76 -14.99 11.17
C LEU A 227 20.06 -14.80 12.50
N VAL A 228 20.65 -13.95 13.34
CA VAL A 228 20.00 -13.35 14.51
C VAL A 228 19.57 -11.93 14.15
N VAL A 229 18.29 -11.61 14.36
CA VAL A 229 17.72 -10.26 14.20
C VAL A 229 17.20 -9.79 15.54
N GLU A 230 17.69 -8.65 16.01
CA GLU A 230 17.18 -8.00 17.22
C GLU A 230 16.50 -6.69 16.86
N VAL A 231 15.28 -6.52 17.35
CA VAL A 231 14.47 -5.32 17.11
C VAL A 231 14.18 -4.65 18.45
N VAL A 232 14.90 -3.57 18.75
CA VAL A 232 14.87 -2.89 20.04
C VAL A 232 14.14 -1.54 19.91
N PRO A 233 12.95 -1.36 20.51
CA PRO A 233 12.21 -0.11 20.39
C PRO A 233 12.92 1.03 21.12
N ALA A 234 12.91 2.24 20.53
CA ALA A 234 13.40 3.45 21.18
C ALA A 234 12.44 3.93 22.29
N GLY A 235 11.15 3.60 22.15
CA GLY A 235 10.10 3.88 23.13
C GLY A 235 8.78 3.21 22.76
N TRP A 236 7.80 3.28 23.67
CA TRP A 236 6.50 2.61 23.51
C TRP A 236 5.38 3.52 23.02
N GLU A 237 5.72 4.68 22.46
CA GLU A 237 4.72 5.64 21.95
C GLU A 237 4.01 5.13 20.68
N HIS A 238 4.64 4.21 19.94
CA HIS A 238 4.16 3.72 18.65
C HIS A 238 4.23 2.19 18.50
N PRO A 239 3.55 1.41 19.36
CA PRO A 239 3.64 -0.06 19.34
C PRO A 239 3.22 -0.66 17.99
N ASN A 240 2.17 -0.11 17.35
CA ASN A 240 1.73 -0.58 16.04
C ASN A 240 2.76 -0.36 14.91
N LEU A 241 3.60 0.68 15.01
CA LEU A 241 4.66 0.92 14.03
C LEU A 241 5.84 -0.01 14.29
N TYR A 242 6.17 -0.27 15.55
CA TYR A 242 7.15 -1.28 15.95
C TYR A 242 6.78 -2.67 15.42
N ASP A 243 5.56 -3.14 15.70
CA ASP A 243 5.08 -4.45 15.24
C ASP A 243 5.14 -4.55 13.71
N ARG A 244 4.72 -3.47 13.02
CA ARG A 244 4.79 -3.39 11.57
C ARG A 244 6.23 -3.46 11.07
N ALA A 245 7.16 -2.77 11.75
CA ALA A 245 8.55 -2.76 11.37
C ALA A 245 9.19 -4.14 11.52
N SER A 246 8.94 -4.83 12.65
CA SER A 246 9.39 -6.22 12.87
C SER A 246 8.90 -7.16 11.75
N ILE A 247 7.63 -7.07 11.36
CA ILE A 247 7.07 -7.86 10.25
C ILE A 247 7.77 -7.53 8.92
N VAL A 248 7.94 -6.25 8.59
CA VAL A 248 8.57 -5.83 7.32
C VAL A 248 10.02 -6.28 7.25
N VAL A 249 10.79 -6.18 8.34
CA VAL A 249 12.19 -6.64 8.41
C VAL A 249 12.26 -8.15 8.18
N LYS A 250 11.48 -8.94 8.94
CA LYS A 250 11.51 -10.41 8.83
C LYS A 250 11.11 -10.88 7.44
N THR A 251 10.01 -10.35 6.92
CA THR A 251 9.50 -10.74 5.59
C THR A 251 10.34 -10.24 4.42
N ALA A 252 11.20 -9.24 4.64
CA ALA A 252 12.20 -8.85 3.64
C ALA A 252 13.26 -9.95 3.44
N ILE A 253 13.61 -10.65 4.51
CA ILE A 253 14.68 -11.66 4.52
C ILE A 253 14.10 -13.05 4.24
N GLU A 254 13.09 -13.44 5.01
CA GLU A 254 12.41 -14.73 4.89
C GLU A 254 10.90 -14.50 5.06
N PRO A 255 10.12 -14.50 3.95
CA PRO A 255 8.68 -14.24 3.97
C PRO A 255 7.85 -15.38 4.57
N GLN A 256 8.42 -16.58 4.73
CA GLN A 256 7.78 -17.70 5.42
C GLN A 256 7.91 -17.48 6.93
N PHE A 257 6.83 -17.02 7.55
CA PHE A 257 6.87 -16.65 8.96
C PHE A 257 7.18 -17.85 9.87
N GLU A 258 6.85 -19.06 9.41
CA GLU A 258 7.11 -20.33 10.09
C GLU A 258 8.60 -20.70 10.17
N ALA A 259 9.45 -20.13 9.32
CA ALA A 259 10.90 -20.34 9.36
C ALA A 259 11.57 -19.57 10.52
N TRP A 260 10.87 -18.57 11.09
CA TRP A 260 11.40 -17.77 12.17
C TRP A 260 11.12 -18.40 13.54
N THR A 261 12.18 -18.50 14.34
CA THR A 261 12.06 -18.69 15.79
C THR A 261 12.13 -17.33 16.48
N SER A 262 11.42 -17.14 17.60
CA SER A 262 11.42 -15.87 18.34
C SER A 262 11.50 -16.13 19.84
N ALA A 263 12.20 -15.25 20.56
CA ALA A 263 12.31 -15.30 22.01
C ALA A 263 12.52 -13.89 22.57
N PRO A 264 12.03 -13.61 23.78
CA PRO A 264 12.25 -12.33 24.43
C PRO A 264 13.74 -12.17 24.76
N LEU A 265 14.34 -11.07 24.31
CA LEU A 265 15.76 -10.75 24.55
C LEU A 265 15.93 -10.03 25.90
N ASN A 266 14.88 -9.40 26.42
CA ASN A 266 14.72 -8.82 27.76
C ASN A 266 13.26 -8.32 27.88
N HIS A 267 12.93 -7.50 28.90
CA HIS A 267 11.56 -7.00 29.10
C HIS A 267 11.01 -6.18 27.93
N ASN A 268 11.85 -5.67 27.01
CA ASN A 268 11.42 -4.70 26.00
C ASN A 268 11.89 -5.00 24.57
N ALA A 269 12.56 -6.12 24.30
CA ALA A 269 13.10 -6.43 22.97
C ALA A 269 12.81 -7.89 22.57
N GLU A 270 12.63 -8.10 21.27
CA GLU A 270 12.48 -9.41 20.67
C GLU A 270 13.74 -9.75 19.87
N SER A 271 14.19 -10.99 20.01
CA SER A 271 15.19 -11.58 19.14
C SER A 271 14.54 -12.67 18.30
N HIS A 272 14.92 -12.70 17.03
CA HIS A 272 14.40 -13.60 16.02
C HIS A 272 15.54 -14.33 15.33
N TRP A 273 15.35 -15.61 15.01
CA TRP A 273 16.35 -16.46 14.37
C TRP A 273 15.78 -17.15 13.15
N THR A 274 16.58 -17.28 12.11
CA THR A 274 16.31 -18.10 10.94
C THR A 274 17.61 -18.60 10.31
N VAL A 275 17.55 -19.73 9.60
CA VAL A 275 18.64 -20.14 8.72
C VAL A 275 18.51 -19.37 7.40
N LEU A 276 19.61 -18.77 6.95
CA LEU A 276 19.65 -18.06 5.68
C LEU A 276 19.77 -19.04 4.51
N THR A 277 18.99 -18.76 3.48
CA THR A 277 19.10 -19.43 2.18
C THR A 277 20.08 -18.68 1.28
N GLU A 278 20.64 -19.37 0.29
CA GLU A 278 21.46 -18.74 -0.75
C GLU A 278 20.66 -17.68 -1.53
N GLU A 279 19.37 -17.92 -1.74
CA GLU A 279 18.46 -16.97 -2.38
C GLU A 279 18.33 -15.67 -1.57
N ALA A 280 18.17 -15.76 -0.24
CA ALA A 280 18.07 -14.59 0.63
C ALA A 280 19.38 -13.77 0.64
N MET A 281 20.52 -14.45 0.73
CA MET A 281 21.84 -13.80 0.70
C MET A 281 22.12 -13.15 -0.67
N SER A 282 21.76 -13.84 -1.77
CA SER A 282 21.90 -13.31 -3.13
C SER A 282 21.02 -12.09 -3.35
N ALA A 283 19.77 -12.12 -2.87
CA ALA A 283 18.85 -10.99 -2.95
C ALA A 283 19.37 -9.79 -2.15
N ALA A 284 19.86 -10.01 -0.92
CA ALA A 284 20.45 -8.96 -0.10
C ALA A 284 21.62 -8.26 -0.80
N ARG A 285 22.55 -9.05 -1.37
CA ARG A 285 23.70 -8.53 -2.12
C ARG A 285 23.29 -7.70 -3.34
N ALA A 286 22.36 -8.21 -4.16
CA ALA A 286 21.88 -7.50 -5.34
C ALA A 286 21.22 -6.15 -4.99
N ILE A 287 20.51 -6.10 -3.86
CA ILE A 287 19.89 -4.87 -3.35
C ILE A 287 20.94 -3.92 -2.78
N ALA A 288 21.93 -4.41 -2.04
CA ALA A 288 23.04 -3.59 -1.54
C ALA A 288 23.85 -2.95 -2.68
N ASP A 289 24.08 -3.68 -3.76
CA ASP A 289 24.82 -3.19 -4.93
C ASP A 289 24.01 -2.16 -5.76
N SER A 290 22.70 -2.38 -5.93
CA SER A 290 21.86 -1.54 -6.79
C SER A 290 21.22 -0.35 -6.05
N GLY A 291 20.97 -0.49 -4.74
CA GLY A 291 20.21 0.47 -3.94
C GLY A 291 18.73 0.57 -4.32
N THR A 292 18.19 -0.35 -5.11
CA THR A 292 16.83 -0.26 -5.68
C THR A 292 16.03 -1.54 -5.49
N LEU A 293 14.79 -1.41 -5.01
CA LEU A 293 13.83 -2.52 -4.94
C LEU A 293 13.03 -2.63 -6.25
N SER A 294 12.65 -3.86 -6.61
CA SER A 294 11.70 -4.09 -7.70
C SER A 294 10.33 -3.49 -7.37
N ALA A 295 9.61 -3.02 -8.38
CA ALA A 295 8.23 -2.54 -8.25
C ALA A 295 7.24 -3.64 -7.78
N ASP A 296 7.61 -4.90 -7.91
CA ASP A 296 6.82 -6.04 -7.47
C ASP A 296 7.00 -6.38 -5.98
N VAL A 297 7.94 -5.73 -5.29
CA VAL A 297 8.11 -5.94 -3.85
C VAL A 297 6.85 -5.52 -3.09
N ARG A 298 6.47 -6.35 -2.13
CA ARG A 298 5.33 -6.10 -1.22
C ARG A 298 5.85 -6.13 0.23
N PRO A 299 6.31 -4.99 0.77
CA PRO A 299 6.86 -4.96 2.12
C PRO A 299 5.85 -5.42 3.17
N GLY A 300 6.24 -6.38 4.00
CA GLY A 300 5.38 -6.97 5.02
C GLY A 300 4.45 -8.08 4.50
N GLU A 301 4.64 -8.57 3.27
CA GLU A 301 3.94 -9.75 2.77
C GLU A 301 4.40 -11.00 3.51
N VAL A 302 3.48 -11.65 4.20
CA VAL A 302 3.71 -12.93 4.85
C VAL A 302 3.21 -14.04 3.94
N ARG A 303 4.03 -15.07 3.73
CA ARG A 303 3.63 -16.30 3.05
C ARG A 303 3.37 -17.37 4.10
N LEU A 304 2.15 -17.88 4.13
CA LEU A 304 1.72 -18.95 5.04
C LEU A 304 1.47 -20.23 4.25
N GLY A 305 1.64 -21.38 4.90
CA GLY A 305 1.28 -22.68 4.30
C GLY A 305 2.06 -23.00 3.03
N THR A 306 3.34 -22.64 3.01
CA THR A 306 4.28 -22.95 1.93
C THR A 306 4.77 -24.39 1.98
N ILE A 307 4.67 -25.05 3.13
CA ILE A 307 5.12 -26.42 3.40
C ILE A 307 3.94 -27.28 3.86
N ALA A 308 3.81 -28.49 3.31
CA ALA A 308 2.83 -29.48 3.76
C ALA A 308 3.36 -30.23 4.99
N HIS A 309 2.56 -30.24 6.04
CA HIS A 309 2.85 -30.99 7.27
C HIS A 309 1.88 -32.15 7.44
N TYR A 310 2.37 -33.26 8.03
CA TYR A 310 1.51 -34.38 8.38
C TYR A 310 0.91 -34.19 9.76
N SER A 311 -0.38 -34.50 9.90
CA SER A 311 -1.09 -34.60 11.16
C SER A 311 -2.15 -35.70 11.06
N HIS A 312 -2.83 -35.99 12.17
CA HIS A 312 -3.87 -37.02 12.19
C HIS A 312 -5.08 -36.57 11.34
N HIS A 313 -5.55 -37.44 10.45
CA HIS A 313 -6.64 -37.17 9.52
C HIS A 313 -7.87 -36.51 10.19
N ASP A 314 -8.31 -37.08 11.32
CA ASP A 314 -9.52 -36.61 12.02
C ASP A 314 -9.36 -35.19 12.58
N HIS A 315 -8.13 -34.80 12.95
CA HIS A 315 -7.84 -33.44 13.42
C HIS A 315 -7.80 -32.46 12.24
N ILE A 316 -7.27 -32.86 11.08
CA ILE A 316 -7.22 -32.01 9.89
C ILE A 316 -8.63 -31.67 9.43
N ALA A 317 -9.50 -32.68 9.26
CA ALA A 317 -10.87 -32.46 8.78
C ALA A 317 -11.66 -31.50 9.69
N TYR A 318 -11.57 -31.70 11.01
CA TYR A 318 -12.23 -30.82 11.97
C TYR A 318 -11.64 -29.40 11.95
N ALA A 319 -10.32 -29.28 11.99
CA ALA A 319 -9.63 -28.00 12.05
C ALA A 319 -9.79 -27.15 10.78
N SER A 320 -9.86 -27.76 9.60
CA SER A 320 -10.12 -27.04 8.35
C SER A 320 -11.50 -26.38 8.32
N VAL A 321 -12.49 -26.97 8.99
CA VAL A 321 -13.85 -26.41 9.08
C VAL A 321 -13.93 -25.30 10.12
N HIS A 322 -13.25 -25.45 11.26
CA HIS A 322 -13.38 -24.53 12.40
C HIS A 322 -12.29 -23.45 12.46
N GLY A 323 -11.27 -23.54 11.59
CA GLY A 323 -10.13 -22.62 11.60
C GLY A 323 -9.25 -22.77 12.84
N GLU A 324 -9.18 -23.98 13.40
CA GLU A 324 -8.41 -24.25 14.61
C GLU A 324 -6.97 -24.66 14.27
N ALA A 325 -6.03 -24.29 15.15
CA ALA A 325 -4.64 -24.73 15.01
C ALA A 325 -4.51 -26.19 15.45
N ILE A 326 -3.79 -27.00 14.67
CA ILE A 326 -3.44 -28.39 14.97
C ILE A 326 -1.93 -28.56 15.00
N ARG A 327 -1.48 -29.56 15.76
CA ARG A 327 -0.07 -29.91 15.83
C ARG A 327 0.28 -30.92 14.73
N ALA A 328 1.30 -30.59 13.96
CA ALA A 328 1.97 -31.47 13.01
C ALA A 328 2.81 -32.54 13.73
N MET A 329 3.17 -33.59 13.00
CA MET A 329 4.07 -34.66 13.45
C MET A 329 5.41 -34.08 13.93
N CYS A 330 6.01 -33.18 13.14
CA CYS A 330 7.23 -32.45 13.50
C CYS A 330 7.08 -31.46 14.67
N GLY A 331 5.89 -31.36 15.27
CA GLY A 331 5.59 -30.50 16.40
C GLY A 331 5.14 -29.08 16.05
N HIS A 332 5.20 -28.67 14.78
CA HIS A 332 4.74 -27.36 14.30
C HIS A 332 3.22 -27.19 14.46
N TRP A 333 2.74 -26.03 14.90
CA TRP A 333 1.31 -25.74 14.98
C TRP A 333 0.86 -24.92 13.78
N PHE A 334 -0.16 -25.40 13.06
CA PHE A 334 -0.68 -24.73 11.87
C PHE A 334 -2.20 -24.84 11.79
N VAL A 335 -2.82 -23.88 11.09
CA VAL A 335 -4.23 -23.99 10.70
C VAL A 335 -4.27 -24.53 9.27
N PRO A 336 -4.98 -25.64 8.98
CA PRO A 336 -5.00 -26.26 7.65
C PRO A 336 -5.89 -25.46 6.68
N THR A 337 -5.40 -24.30 6.25
CA THR A 337 -6.07 -23.35 5.35
C THR A 337 -5.60 -23.44 3.90
N ALA A 338 -4.45 -24.09 3.66
CA ALA A 338 -3.83 -24.20 2.34
C ALA A 338 -4.02 -25.59 1.74
N ASP A 339 -4.16 -25.64 0.41
CA ASP A 339 -4.09 -26.89 -0.34
C ASP A 339 -2.66 -27.44 -0.32
N HIS A 340 -2.52 -28.67 0.18
CA HIS A 340 -1.25 -29.34 0.42
C HIS A 340 -0.71 -30.06 -0.82
N GLU A 341 -1.55 -30.39 -1.81
CA GLU A 341 -1.15 -31.25 -2.95
C GLU A 341 -0.03 -30.64 -3.80
N SER A 342 0.05 -29.31 -3.86
CA SER A 342 1.05 -28.57 -4.64
C SER A 342 2.28 -28.13 -3.85
N LYS A 343 2.38 -28.51 -2.56
CA LYS A 343 3.41 -27.99 -1.64
C LYS A 343 4.51 -29.03 -1.40
N PRO A 344 5.77 -28.59 -1.21
CA PRO A 344 6.80 -29.47 -0.70
C PRO A 344 6.41 -30.01 0.68
N VAL A 345 6.68 -31.29 0.92
CA VAL A 345 6.40 -31.95 2.20
C VAL A 345 7.53 -31.62 3.20
N CYS A 346 7.17 -31.35 4.45
CA CYS A 346 8.13 -31.17 5.54
C CYS A 346 8.99 -32.44 5.70
N ALA A 347 10.31 -32.30 5.54
CA ALA A 347 11.26 -33.41 5.61
C ALA A 347 11.14 -34.21 6.93
N THR A 348 11.05 -33.53 8.08
CA THR A 348 10.85 -34.18 9.38
C THR A 348 9.55 -34.97 9.45
N CYS A 349 8.44 -34.40 8.95
CA CYS A 349 7.17 -35.14 8.91
C CYS A 349 7.27 -36.38 8.00
N GLN A 350 7.96 -36.26 6.87
CA GLN A 350 8.15 -37.36 5.92
C GLN A 350 9.00 -38.48 6.53
N GLU A 351 10.10 -38.13 7.19
CA GLU A 351 10.98 -39.08 7.88
C GLU A 351 10.27 -39.76 9.05
N GLU A 352 9.59 -39.00 9.92
CA GLU A 352 8.86 -39.56 11.05
C GLU A 352 7.73 -40.48 10.59
N TYR A 353 6.98 -40.09 9.56
CA TYR A 353 5.91 -40.92 9.00
C TYR A 353 6.44 -42.23 8.40
N ALA A 354 7.57 -42.18 7.68
CA ALA A 354 8.22 -43.38 7.14
C ALA A 354 8.68 -44.37 8.23
N ASN A 355 8.90 -43.88 9.45
CA ASN A 355 9.31 -44.68 10.60
C ASN A 355 8.13 -45.20 11.45
N ILE A 356 6.87 -44.91 11.09
CA ILE A 356 5.71 -45.43 11.80
C ILE A 356 5.53 -46.93 11.47
N PRO A 357 5.47 -47.82 12.47
CA PRO A 357 5.22 -49.24 12.24
C PRO A 357 3.85 -49.45 11.56
N ALA A 358 3.81 -50.33 10.56
CA ALA A 358 2.63 -50.65 9.77
C ALA A 358 1.46 -51.22 10.61
#